data_AF-A0A939KRF4-F1
#
_entry.id   AF-A0A939KRF4-F1
#
_cell.length_a   1.000
_cell.length_b   1.000
_cell.length_c   1.000
_cell.angle_alpha   90.00
_cell.angle_beta   90.00
_cell.angle_gamma   90.00
#
_symmetry.space_group_name_H-M   'P 1'
#
loop_
_entity.id
_entity.type
_entity.pdbx_description
1 polymer ?
#
loop_
_entity_poly.entity_id
_entity_poly.type
_entity_poly.pdbx_seq_one_letter_code
_entity_poly.pdbx_strand_id
1 'polypeptide(L)' 'MGRLAGFRYRDIIKKIRAFGFVFYRQAAGSHEIWSHLTHQ' A
#
# COMPACT_ATOMS: atom_id res chain seq x y z
N MET A 1 -8.43 15.59 -0.40
CA MET A 1 -8.44 14.11 -0.21
C MET A 1 -9.78 13.63 0.39
N GLY A 2 -10.94 13.94 -0.20
CA GLY A 2 -12.24 13.56 0.38
C GLY A 2 -12.64 12.10 0.14
N ARG A 3 -12.36 11.58 -1.06
CA ARG A 3 -12.74 10.22 -1.49
C ARG A 3 -12.04 9.10 -0.71
N LEU A 4 -10.94 9.40 -0.01
CA LEU A 4 -10.16 8.43 0.76
C LEU A 4 -10.41 8.50 2.27
N ALA A 5 -11.17 9.50 2.76
CA ALA A 5 -11.34 9.76 4.19
C ALA A 5 -12.03 8.63 4.98
N GLY A 6 -12.79 7.76 4.29
CA GLY A 6 -13.47 6.61 4.92
C GLY A 6 -12.64 5.32 4.97
N PHE A 7 -11.46 5.28 4.36
CA PHE A 7 -10.63 4.07 4.35
C PHE A 7 -9.63 4.10 5.49
N ARG A 8 -9.64 3.04 6.31
CA ARG A 8 -8.62 2.86 7.34
C ARG A 8 -7.39 2.23 6.69
N TYR A 9 -6.21 2.71 7.07
CA TYR A 9 -4.92 2.18 6.62
C TYR A 9 -4.86 0.64 6.66
N ARG A 10 -5.26 0.03 7.78
CA ARG A 10 -5.29 -1.43 7.96
C ARG A 10 -6.09 -2.19 6.89
N ASP A 11 -7.21 -1.62 6.43
CA ASP A 11 -8.06 -2.26 5.44
C ASP A 11 -7.42 -2.18 4.05
N ILE A 12 -6.75 -1.06 3.76
CA ILE A 12 -5.98 -0.85 2.54
C ILE A 12 -4.80 -1.82 2.49
N ILE A 13 -3.99 -1.89 3.55
CA ILE A 13 -2.84 -2.80 3.62
C ILE A 13 -3.25 -4.27 3.51
N LYS A 14 -4.39 -4.66 4.09
CA LYS A 14 -4.91 -6.03 3.95
C LYS A 14 -5.22 -6.36 2.49
N LYS A 15 -5.85 -5.44 1.76
CA LYS A 15 -6.15 -5.63 0.33
C LYS A 15 -4.88 -5.67 -0.51
N ILE A 16 -3.97 -4.71 -0.31
CA ILE A 16 -2.70 -4.63 -1.04
C ILE A 16 -1.91 -5.94 -0.92
N ARG A 17 -1.77 -6.48 0.30
CA ARG A 17 -1.11 -7.78 0.53
C ARG A 17 -1.82 -8.96 -0.14
N ALA A 18 -3.16 -8.96 -0.16
CA ALA A 18 -3.91 -10.01 -0.84
C ALA A 18 -3.68 -10.04 -2.36
N PHE A 19 -3.26 -8.93 -2.95
CA PHE A 19 -2.86 -8.83 -4.36
C PHE A 19 -1.37 -9.11 -4.60
N GLY A 20 -0.62 -9.59 -3.60
CA GLY A 20 0.79 -9.98 -3.76
C GLY A 20 1.80 -8.83 -3.65
N PHE A 21 1.36 -7.62 -3.28
CA PHE A 21 2.26 -6.50 -3.05
C PHE A 21 2.93 -6.61 -1.68
N VAL A 22 4.22 -6.26 -1.66
CA VAL A 22 5.05 -6.23 -0.46
C VAL A 22 5.55 -4.81 -0.23
N PHE A 23 5.63 -4.42 1.04
CA PHE A 23 6.22 -3.14 1.42
C PHE A 23 7.69 -3.12 0.98
N TYR A 24 8.07 -2.08 0.23
CA TYR A 24 9.43 -1.92 -0.28
C TYR A 24 10.22 -0.91 0.55
N ARG A 25 9.73 0.33 0.65
CA ARG A 25 10.35 1.38 1.47
C ARG A 25 9.41 2.54 1.77
N GLN A 26 9.78 3.38 2.73
CA GLN A 26 9.14 4.68 2.93
C GLN A 26 9.54 5.65 1.81
N ALA A 27 8.60 6.48 1.38
CA ALA A 27 8.82 7.64 0.54
C ALA A 27 8.94 8.91 1.41
N ALA A 28 8.98 10.09 0.80
CA ALA A 28 9.04 11.34 1.55
C ALA A 28 7.77 11.53 2.40
N GLY A 29 7.97 11.80 3.70
CA GLY A 29 6.88 11.98 4.66
C GLY A 29 6.21 10.66 5.05
N SER A 30 4.88 10.65 5.07
CA SER A 30 4.05 9.50 5.48
C SER A 30 3.63 8.59 4.33
N HIS A 31 4.33 8.67 3.19
CA HIS A 31 4.03 7.86 2.00
C HIS A 31 4.83 6.57 1.99
N GLU A 32 4.24 5.50 1.47
CA GLU A 32 4.86 4.18 1.39
C GLU A 32 4.95 3.74 -0.08
N ILE A 33 6.05 3.06 -0.43
CA ILE A 33 6.22 2.39 -1.72
C ILE A 33 6.01 0.90 -1.51
N TRP A 34 5.08 0.34 -2.29
CA TRP A 34 4.74 -1.07 -2.32
C TRP A 34 5.04 -1.61 -3.72
N SER A 35 5.65 -2.80 -3.80
CA SER A 35 6.04 -3.42 -5.07
C SER A 35 5.48 -4.84 -5.17
N HIS A 36 5.12 -5.26 -6.38
CA HIS A 36 4.78 -6.64 -6.67
C HIS A 36 6.06 -7.36 -7.10
N LEU A 37 6.47 -8.41 -6.39
CA LEU A 37 7.70 -9.17 -6.65
C LEU A 37 7.59 -10.12 -7.85
N THR A 38 6.78 -9.79 -8.85
CA THR A 38 6.70 -10.58 -10.08
C THR A 38 7.90 -10.25 -10.95
N HIS A 39 9.05 -10.82 -10.62
CA HIS A 39 10.12 -11.03 -11.58
C HIS A 39 9.70 -12.22 -12.46
N GLN A 40 9.08 -11.94 -13.60
CA GLN A 40 9.16 -12.81 -14.76
C GLN A 40 10.39 -12.41 -15.58
#